data_AF-A0A1C5TBU1-F1
#
_entry.id   AF-A0A1C5TBU1-F1
#
_cell.length_a   1.000
_cell.length_b   1.000
_cell.length_c   1.000
_cell.angle_alpha   90.00
_cell.angle_beta   90.00
_cell.angle_gamma   90.00
#
_symmetry.space_group_name_H-M   'P 1'
#
loop_
_entity.id
_entity.type
_entity.pdbx_description
1 polymer ?
#
loop_
_entity_poly.entity_id
_entity_poly.type
_entity_poly.pdbx_seq_one_letter_code
_entity_poly.pdbx_strand_id
1 'polypeptide(L)'
;MNEIRDLIIGIDIGKEYTQICYYDRKAEEARSLSMKVGASQYEAPGCICYRSVQKDYCVGLEAEYFAREKGGIMVGNIYDICRKEEAVQVAGEERKPAELFSHFLREILKFLGIQDIVKNTKCLCITSPELNAVQVRNYQEACSLAGFPEEKYMLMDYGESFYYYALGQKRETWNRSVGWYAFSGDTVDFRKLTINGASRPVLVKLEDPVSTKLDPENEIRDVEFCRFVSKTLGKELFSSVQITGKGFDQQWAQQSVKILCHQGRKVFYGNNLFAKGACIAVKDRIEDRKLKGYRYLSDSLVVADVGMDMRVMGSPAYYPLIEGGSNWYECSAGCELILDDTKELVFTVSLPDETEKKRVAMALDGLPERPNRTTRLALTLKYVSPKECEVTVRDLGFGEMYPSSGKVWKELVRWDETEERKQV
;
A
#
# COMPACT_ATOMS: atom_id res chain seq x y z
N MET A 1 -11.67 23.03 4.93
CA MET A 1 -10.45 22.51 5.58
C MET A 1 -9.91 23.61 6.47
N ASN A 2 -9.52 23.29 7.71
CA ASN A 2 -9.04 24.30 8.68
C ASN A 2 -7.51 24.44 8.69
N GLU A 3 -6.81 23.41 8.23
CA GLU A 3 -5.36 23.38 8.14
C GLU A 3 -4.92 23.58 6.70
N ILE A 4 -3.79 24.28 6.53
CA ILE A 4 -3.19 24.56 5.23
C ILE A 4 -1.71 24.18 5.18
N ARG A 5 -1.17 23.59 6.25
CA ARG A 5 0.22 23.12 6.41
C ARG A 5 0.22 21.81 7.17
N ASP A 6 1.29 21.03 7.01
CA ASP A 6 1.49 19.72 7.62
C ASP A 6 0.29 18.77 7.48
N LEU A 7 -0.32 18.80 6.30
CA LEU A 7 -1.51 18.03 5.96
C LEU A 7 -1.18 16.54 6.00
N ILE A 8 -2.08 15.78 6.60
CA ILE A 8 -2.12 14.32 6.51
C ILE A 8 -3.24 13.97 5.55
N ILE A 9 -2.90 13.29 4.47
CA ILE A 9 -3.83 12.97 3.38
C ILE A 9 -3.86 11.46 3.19
N GLY A 10 -5.06 10.89 3.16
CA GLY A 10 -5.31 9.52 2.70
C GLY A 10 -6.09 9.56 1.40
N ILE A 11 -5.58 8.91 0.35
CA ILE A 11 -6.28 8.78 -0.93
C ILE A 11 -6.53 7.30 -1.22
N ASP A 12 -7.76 6.98 -1.57
CA ASP A 12 -8.16 5.68 -2.08
C ASP A 12 -8.18 5.72 -3.60
N ILE A 13 -7.36 4.88 -4.24
CA ILE A 13 -7.38 4.60 -5.68
C ILE A 13 -8.06 3.23 -5.87
N GLY A 14 -9.39 3.25 -5.89
CA GLY A 14 -10.22 2.06 -6.07
C GLY A 14 -10.48 1.71 -7.52
N LYS A 15 -11.08 0.52 -7.74
CA LYS A 15 -11.43 0.02 -9.09
C LYS A 15 -12.44 0.90 -9.80
N GLU A 16 -13.42 1.43 -9.07
CA GLU A 16 -14.49 2.26 -9.65
C GLU A 16 -14.33 3.74 -9.30
N TYR A 17 -13.94 4.01 -8.06
CA TYR A 17 -13.94 5.35 -7.48
C TYR A 17 -12.63 5.65 -6.77
N THR A 18 -12.35 6.95 -6.72
CA THR A 18 -11.32 7.57 -5.92
C THR A 18 -11.96 8.42 -4.84
N GLN A 19 -11.40 8.37 -3.64
CA GLN A 19 -11.82 9.21 -2.52
C GLN A 19 -10.61 9.82 -1.83
N ILE A 20 -10.77 11.05 -1.34
CA ILE A 20 -9.73 11.72 -0.56
C ILE A 20 -10.26 11.95 0.85
N CYS A 21 -9.41 11.69 1.84
CA CYS A 21 -9.58 12.11 3.21
C CYS A 21 -8.39 12.94 3.66
N TYR A 22 -8.65 13.86 4.57
CA TYR A 22 -7.61 14.59 5.29
C TYR A 22 -7.85 14.48 6.80
N TYR A 23 -6.79 14.57 7.59
CA TYR A 23 -6.94 14.58 9.04
C TYR A 23 -7.28 15.99 9.51
N ASP A 24 -8.44 16.16 10.15
CA ASP A 24 -8.86 17.42 10.77
C ASP A 24 -8.39 17.41 12.23
N ARG A 25 -7.29 18.10 12.57
CA ARG A 25 -6.76 18.05 13.94
C ARG A 25 -7.67 18.69 14.96
N LYS A 26 -8.52 19.65 14.55
CA LYS A 26 -9.49 20.27 15.46
C LYS A 26 -10.58 19.29 15.86
N ALA A 27 -11.01 18.44 14.92
CA ALA A 27 -12.00 17.39 15.17
C ALA A 27 -11.38 16.06 15.61
N GLU A 28 -10.05 15.93 15.58
CA GLU A 28 -9.28 14.72 15.87
C GLU A 28 -9.72 13.49 15.05
N GLU A 29 -10.17 13.72 13.81
CA GLU A 29 -10.72 12.66 12.96
C GLU A 29 -10.31 12.80 11.48
N ALA A 30 -10.30 11.68 10.76
CA ALA A 30 -10.17 11.68 9.31
C ALA A 30 -11.50 12.06 8.65
N ARG A 31 -11.50 13.12 7.83
CA ARG A 31 -12.68 13.64 7.13
C ARG A 31 -12.58 13.46 5.63
N SER A 32 -13.66 13.02 5.03
CA SER A 32 -13.78 12.90 3.58
C SER A 32 -13.88 14.27 2.93
N LEU A 33 -13.12 14.46 1.87
CA LEU A 33 -13.17 15.63 1.02
C LEU A 33 -14.35 15.50 0.05
N SER A 34 -15.19 16.54 -0.05
CA SER A 34 -16.21 16.58 -1.09
C SER A 34 -15.56 16.94 -2.43
N MET A 35 -15.86 16.15 -3.45
CA MET A 35 -15.40 16.30 -4.83
C MET A 35 -16.27 17.31 -5.62
N LYS A 36 -17.35 17.81 -5.01
CA LYS A 36 -18.22 18.83 -5.60
C LYS A 36 -18.61 19.87 -4.56
N VAL A 37 -18.20 21.12 -4.80
CA VAL A 37 -18.48 22.26 -3.91
C VAL A 37 -19.98 22.36 -3.62
N GLY A 38 -20.33 22.41 -2.34
CA GLY A 38 -21.72 22.54 -1.89
C GLY A 38 -22.55 21.26 -1.96
N ALA A 39 -21.96 20.12 -2.35
CA ALA A 39 -22.64 18.82 -2.36
C ALA A 39 -21.94 17.82 -1.43
N SER A 40 -22.67 16.79 -0.99
CA SER A 40 -22.13 15.66 -0.21
C SER A 40 -21.66 14.53 -1.14
N GLN A 41 -20.90 14.88 -2.18
CA GLN A 41 -20.37 13.92 -3.16
C GLN A 41 -18.89 13.67 -2.88
N TYR A 42 -18.57 12.54 -2.23
CA TYR A 42 -17.21 12.20 -1.78
C TYR A 42 -16.47 11.26 -2.72
N GLU A 43 -17.18 10.64 -3.66
CA GLU A 43 -16.61 9.74 -4.66
C GLU A 43 -16.41 10.49 -5.97
N ALA A 44 -15.20 10.37 -6.53
CA ALA A 44 -14.91 10.76 -7.90
C ALA A 44 -14.62 9.50 -8.73
N PRO A 45 -15.05 9.42 -9.99
CA PRO A 45 -14.58 8.38 -10.90
C PRO A 45 -13.05 8.35 -10.94
N GLY A 46 -12.43 7.16 -10.93
CA GLY A 46 -10.98 7.01 -11.02
C GLY A 46 -10.40 7.30 -12.41
N CYS A 47 -11.05 8.14 -13.22
CA CYS A 47 -10.71 8.34 -14.63
C CYS A 47 -9.90 9.62 -14.89
N ILE A 48 -9.13 9.58 -15.98
CA ILE A 48 -8.34 10.71 -16.49
C ILE A 48 -8.69 10.98 -17.95
N CYS A 49 -8.81 12.27 -18.31
CA CYS A 49 -9.12 12.72 -19.66
C CYS A 49 -8.12 13.79 -20.11
N TYR A 50 -7.62 13.64 -21.33
CA TYR A 50 -6.80 14.66 -21.99
C TYR A 50 -7.69 15.67 -22.72
N ARG A 51 -7.51 16.95 -22.43
CA ARG A 51 -8.25 18.04 -23.05
C ARG A 51 -7.46 18.58 -24.24
N SER A 52 -7.84 18.18 -25.45
CA SER A 52 -7.11 18.49 -26.68
C SER A 52 -6.92 19.99 -26.95
N VAL A 53 -7.87 20.83 -26.51
CA VAL A 53 -7.80 22.29 -26.71
C VAL A 53 -6.83 22.94 -25.71
N GLN A 54 -6.93 22.59 -24.43
CA GLN A 54 -6.09 23.13 -23.35
C GLN A 54 -4.70 22.48 -23.30
N LYS A 55 -4.55 21.30 -23.93
CA LYS A 55 -3.36 20.46 -23.92
C LYS A 55 -2.92 20.03 -22.52
N ASP A 56 -3.89 19.75 -21.66
CA ASP A 56 -3.67 19.29 -20.28
C ASP A 56 -4.62 18.13 -19.91
N TYR A 57 -4.59 17.71 -18.65
CA TYR A 57 -5.43 16.63 -18.13
C TYR A 57 -6.45 17.14 -17.12
N CYS A 58 -7.59 16.48 -17.07
CA CYS A 58 -8.58 16.62 -16.00
C CYS A 58 -8.98 15.22 -15.49
N VAL A 59 -9.61 15.17 -14.31
CA VAL A 59 -9.90 13.92 -13.59
C VAL A 59 -11.31 13.87 -13.04
N GLY A 60 -11.78 12.68 -12.67
CA GLY A 60 -13.07 12.51 -12.00
C GLY A 60 -14.26 12.93 -12.88
N LEU A 61 -15.22 13.63 -12.27
CA LEU A 61 -16.43 14.07 -12.98
C LEU A 61 -16.10 15.04 -14.13
N GLU A 62 -15.02 15.84 -13.99
CA GLU A 62 -14.59 16.73 -15.05
C GLU A 62 -14.09 15.94 -16.25
N ALA A 63 -13.35 14.85 -16.02
CA ALA A 63 -12.90 13.96 -17.10
C ALA A 63 -14.06 13.32 -17.87
N GLU A 64 -15.09 12.85 -17.17
CA GLU A 64 -16.30 12.32 -17.82
C GLU A 64 -17.02 13.39 -18.65
N TYR A 65 -17.16 14.60 -18.10
CA TYR A 65 -17.80 15.72 -18.79
C TYR A 65 -17.04 16.11 -20.07
N PHE A 66 -15.73 16.30 -19.98
CA PHE A 66 -14.94 16.73 -21.15
C PHE A 66 -14.89 15.66 -22.24
N ALA A 67 -14.81 14.39 -21.87
CA ALA A 67 -14.84 13.30 -22.83
C ALA A 67 -16.17 13.22 -23.59
N ARG A 68 -17.30 13.43 -22.89
CA ARG A 68 -18.65 13.34 -23.49
C ARG A 68 -19.03 14.60 -24.27
N GLU A 69 -18.78 15.78 -23.70
CA GLU A 69 -19.40 17.03 -24.15
C GLU A 69 -18.45 17.98 -24.85
N LYS A 70 -17.12 17.78 -24.72
CA LYS A 70 -16.09 18.73 -25.19
C LYS A 70 -15.01 18.10 -26.07
N GLY A 71 -15.19 16.85 -26.50
CA GLY A 71 -14.24 16.15 -27.38
C GLY A 71 -12.89 15.85 -26.72
N GLY A 72 -12.87 15.73 -25.39
CA GLY A 72 -11.69 15.25 -24.66
C GLY A 72 -11.43 13.76 -24.95
N ILE A 73 -10.17 13.35 -24.86
CA ILE A 73 -9.78 11.95 -25.04
C ILE A 73 -9.82 11.27 -23.68
N MET A 74 -10.79 10.39 -23.47
CA MET A 74 -10.84 9.55 -22.28
C MET A 74 -9.70 8.53 -22.35
N VAL A 75 -8.83 8.53 -21.34
CA VAL A 75 -7.69 7.61 -21.28
C VAL A 75 -8.09 6.30 -20.59
N GLY A 76 -8.92 6.39 -19.55
CA GLY A 76 -9.43 5.23 -18.82
C GLY A 76 -9.33 5.38 -17.31
N ASN A 77 -9.44 4.24 -16.61
CA ASN A 77 -9.38 4.16 -15.15
C ASN A 77 -7.91 4.04 -14.68
N ILE A 78 -7.51 4.90 -13.74
CA ILE A 78 -6.14 5.01 -13.29
C ILE A 78 -5.66 3.80 -12.47
N TYR A 79 -6.56 3.14 -11.74
CA TYR A 79 -6.23 1.91 -11.03
C TYR A 79 -5.78 0.82 -12.02
N ASP A 80 -6.52 0.63 -13.11
CA ASP A 80 -6.20 -0.38 -14.12
C ASP A 80 -4.98 -0.01 -14.96
N ILE A 81 -4.83 1.28 -15.31
CA ILE A 81 -3.67 1.79 -16.05
C ILE A 81 -2.38 1.52 -15.28
N CYS A 82 -2.35 1.84 -13.98
CA CYS A 82 -1.16 1.67 -13.16
C CYS A 82 -0.77 0.21 -12.90
N ARG A 83 -1.63 -0.76 -13.17
CA ARG A 83 -1.31 -2.20 -13.03
C ARG A 83 -0.56 -2.78 -14.23
N LYS A 84 -0.34 -1.97 -15.27
CA LYS A 84 0.27 -2.35 -16.54
C LYS A 84 1.63 -1.70 -16.73
N GLU A 85 2.48 -2.31 -17.55
CA GLU A 85 3.77 -1.73 -17.95
C GLU A 85 3.66 -0.98 -19.28
N GLU A 86 2.67 -1.35 -20.09
CA GLU A 86 2.47 -0.82 -21.42
C GLU A 86 2.10 0.66 -21.39
N ALA A 87 2.77 1.42 -22.27
CA ALA A 87 2.42 2.81 -22.51
C ALA A 87 1.01 2.93 -23.12
N VAL A 88 0.32 4.00 -22.77
CA VAL A 88 -1.01 4.33 -23.29
C VAL A 88 -0.86 5.41 -24.35
N GLN A 89 -1.51 5.22 -25.50
CA GLN A 89 -1.56 6.20 -26.58
C GLN A 89 -2.54 7.32 -26.22
N VAL A 90 -2.06 8.56 -26.12
CA VAL A 90 -2.86 9.75 -25.82
C VAL A 90 -2.51 10.85 -26.82
N ALA A 91 -3.48 11.26 -27.64
CA ALA A 91 -3.30 12.30 -28.65
C ALA A 91 -2.13 12.06 -29.63
N GLY A 92 -1.81 10.79 -29.92
CA GLY A 92 -0.71 10.41 -30.82
C GLY A 92 0.66 10.31 -30.14
N GLU A 93 0.73 10.46 -28.82
CA GLU A 93 1.95 10.28 -28.03
C GLU A 93 1.82 9.10 -27.07
N GLU A 94 2.92 8.38 -26.85
CA GLU A 94 3.00 7.37 -25.80
C GLU A 94 3.17 8.03 -24.43
N ARG A 95 2.37 7.56 -23.47
CA ARG A 95 2.41 8.00 -22.08
C ARG A 95 2.61 6.80 -21.18
N LYS A 96 3.58 6.88 -20.28
CA LYS A 96 3.77 5.82 -19.28
C LYS A 96 2.64 5.88 -18.24
N PRO A 97 2.24 4.73 -17.67
CA PRO A 97 1.28 4.70 -16.57
C PRO A 97 1.64 5.62 -15.40
N ALA A 98 2.92 5.67 -15.01
CA ALA A 98 3.42 6.57 -13.96
C ALA A 98 3.22 8.06 -14.29
N GLU A 99 3.40 8.48 -15.54
CA GLU A 99 3.19 9.87 -15.98
C GLU A 99 1.71 10.25 -15.88
N LEU A 100 0.82 9.35 -16.36
CA LEU A 100 -0.63 9.54 -16.26
C LEU A 100 -1.08 9.61 -14.80
N PHE A 101 -0.53 8.77 -13.92
CA PHE A 101 -0.86 8.82 -12.51
C PHE A 101 -0.30 10.05 -11.81
N SER A 102 0.88 10.54 -12.21
CA SER A 102 1.41 11.81 -11.72
C SER A 102 0.47 12.97 -12.08
N HIS A 103 -0.03 13.02 -13.31
CA HIS A 103 -1.07 13.98 -13.71
C HIS A 103 -2.34 13.80 -12.88
N PHE A 104 -2.80 12.56 -12.70
CA PHE A 104 -3.97 12.28 -11.89
C PHE A 104 -3.83 12.79 -10.46
N LEU A 105 -2.70 12.50 -9.78
CA LEU A 105 -2.40 12.97 -8.42
C LEU A 105 -2.37 14.49 -8.35
N ARG A 106 -1.70 15.17 -9.29
CA ARG A 106 -1.64 16.63 -9.34
C ARG A 106 -3.02 17.26 -9.50
N GLU A 107 -3.88 16.70 -10.34
CA GLU A 107 -5.23 17.24 -10.57
C GLU A 107 -6.18 16.91 -9.41
N ILE A 108 -6.21 15.66 -8.94
CA ILE A 108 -7.15 15.24 -7.89
C ILE A 108 -6.86 15.91 -6.55
N LEU A 109 -5.59 16.21 -6.25
CA LEU A 109 -5.22 16.91 -5.02
C LEU A 109 -5.56 18.41 -5.04
N LYS A 110 -5.81 19.02 -6.22
CA LYS A 110 -6.29 20.42 -6.28
C LYS A 110 -7.63 20.61 -5.59
N PHE A 111 -8.45 19.56 -5.49
CA PHE A 111 -9.74 19.62 -4.77
C PHE A 111 -9.58 19.94 -3.29
N LEU A 112 -8.38 19.75 -2.70
CA LEU A 112 -8.09 20.19 -1.33
C LEU A 112 -8.07 21.72 -1.19
N GLY A 113 -7.91 22.46 -2.30
CA GLY A 113 -7.86 23.92 -2.32
C GLY A 113 -6.57 24.51 -1.75
N ILE A 114 -5.49 23.71 -1.71
CA ILE A 114 -4.21 24.08 -1.10
C ILE A 114 -3.18 24.41 -2.18
N GLN A 115 -2.61 25.62 -2.10
CA GLN A 115 -1.45 26.00 -2.91
C GLN A 115 -0.21 25.21 -2.48
N ASP A 116 0.66 24.86 -3.42
CA ASP A 116 1.89 24.08 -3.17
C ASP A 116 1.64 22.83 -2.32
N ILE A 117 0.72 21.97 -2.77
CA ILE A 117 0.25 20.80 -2.00
C ILE A 117 1.40 19.95 -1.44
N VAL A 118 2.45 19.71 -2.24
CA VAL A 118 3.63 18.93 -1.84
C VAL A 118 4.34 19.55 -0.63
N LYS A 119 4.51 20.87 -0.62
CA LYS A 119 5.19 21.59 0.46
C LYS A 119 4.38 21.52 1.74
N ASN A 120 3.07 21.67 1.62
CA ASN A 120 2.13 21.73 2.73
C ASN A 120 1.62 20.36 3.20
N THR A 121 2.00 19.27 2.53
CA THR A 121 1.70 17.90 2.93
C THR A 121 2.82 17.36 3.79
N LYS A 122 2.46 16.86 4.97
CA LYS A 122 3.36 16.12 5.85
C LYS A 122 3.58 14.71 5.31
N CYS A 123 2.50 14.01 4.98
CA CYS A 123 2.57 12.72 4.28
C CYS A 123 1.24 12.40 3.56
N LEU A 124 1.37 11.88 2.35
CA LEU A 124 0.30 11.34 1.50
C LEU A 124 0.30 9.81 1.57
N CYS A 125 -0.75 9.19 2.08
CA CYS A 125 -0.92 7.75 1.99
C CYS A 125 -1.87 7.39 0.85
N ILE A 126 -1.39 6.55 -0.08
CA ILE A 126 -2.16 6.03 -1.20
C ILE A 126 -2.56 4.59 -0.88
N THR A 127 -3.86 4.31 -0.90
CA THR A 127 -4.38 2.95 -0.77
C THR A 127 -5.07 2.45 -2.03
N SER A 128 -5.05 1.14 -2.23
CA SER A 128 -5.67 0.46 -3.37
C SER A 128 -6.13 -0.95 -2.95
N PRO A 129 -7.10 -1.57 -3.67
CA PRO A 129 -7.60 -2.90 -3.35
C PRO A 129 -6.51 -3.92 -3.09
N GLU A 130 -5.50 -3.92 -3.96
CA GLU A 130 -4.30 -4.73 -3.92
C GLU A 130 -3.16 -3.89 -4.52
N LEU A 131 -1.93 -4.26 -4.19
CA LEU A 131 -0.72 -3.65 -4.75
C LEU A 131 0.16 -4.74 -5.33
N ASN A 132 0.33 -4.74 -6.66
CA ASN A 132 1.30 -5.61 -7.32
C ASN A 132 2.61 -4.85 -7.61
N ALA A 133 3.66 -5.58 -8.01
CA ALA A 133 4.99 -5.04 -8.31
C ALA A 133 4.96 -3.85 -9.30
N VAL A 134 4.21 -4.00 -10.39
CA VAL A 134 4.07 -2.99 -11.45
C VAL A 134 3.39 -1.73 -10.91
N GLN A 135 2.29 -1.91 -10.19
CA GLN A 135 1.50 -0.83 -9.59
C GLN A 135 2.29 -0.03 -8.57
N VAL A 136 3.06 -0.70 -7.72
CA VAL A 136 3.95 -0.03 -6.76
C VAL A 136 5.01 0.79 -7.48
N ARG A 137 5.68 0.24 -8.50
CA ARG A 137 6.67 0.99 -9.29
C ARG A 137 6.05 2.23 -9.91
N ASN A 138 4.90 2.08 -10.56
CA ASN A 138 4.16 3.18 -11.18
C ASN A 138 3.73 4.23 -10.16
N TYR A 139 3.30 3.82 -8.96
CA TYR A 139 2.91 4.75 -7.89
C TYR A 139 4.12 5.51 -7.33
N GLN A 140 5.24 4.82 -7.07
CA GLN A 140 6.48 5.45 -6.58
C GLN A 140 7.03 6.47 -7.60
N GLU A 141 7.11 6.08 -8.88
CA GLU A 141 7.54 6.97 -9.96
C GLU A 141 6.57 8.16 -10.12
N ALA A 142 5.25 7.92 -10.06
CA ALA A 142 4.25 8.99 -10.14
C ALA A 142 4.35 9.99 -8.99
N CYS A 143 4.60 9.53 -7.76
CA CYS A 143 4.84 10.39 -6.60
C CYS A 143 6.07 11.25 -6.81
N SER A 144 7.18 10.66 -7.24
CA SER A 144 8.42 11.38 -7.56
C SER A 144 8.19 12.44 -8.65
N LEU A 145 7.54 12.05 -9.75
CA LEU A 145 7.14 12.96 -10.83
C LEU A 145 6.20 14.05 -10.34
N ALA A 146 5.33 13.78 -9.36
CA ALA A 146 4.43 14.77 -8.76
C ALA A 146 5.14 15.68 -7.75
N GLY A 147 6.41 15.42 -7.44
CA GLY A 147 7.25 16.19 -6.53
C GLY A 147 7.21 15.70 -5.08
N PHE A 148 6.53 14.60 -4.77
CA PHE A 148 6.55 13.99 -3.45
C PHE A 148 7.84 13.19 -3.27
N PRO A 149 8.75 13.59 -2.36
CA PRO A 149 9.91 12.77 -2.02
C PRO A 149 9.48 11.52 -1.24
N GLU A 150 10.35 10.51 -1.18
CA GLU A 150 10.03 9.18 -0.61
C GLU A 150 9.55 9.26 0.85
N GLU A 151 10.07 10.19 1.64
CA GLU A 151 9.65 10.39 3.03
C GLU A 151 8.27 11.04 3.22
N LYS A 152 7.66 11.55 2.13
CA LYS A 152 6.37 12.25 2.15
C LYS A 152 5.23 11.43 1.58
N TYR A 153 5.41 10.15 1.26
CA TYR A 153 4.30 9.29 0.91
C TYR A 153 4.42 7.88 1.49
N MET A 154 3.28 7.19 1.57
CA MET A 154 3.15 5.80 1.99
C MET A 154 2.21 5.08 1.02
N LEU A 155 2.42 3.79 0.80
CA LEU A 155 1.52 2.94 0.05
C LEU A 155 0.91 1.91 1.00
N MET A 156 -0.33 1.49 0.77
CA MET A 156 -0.91 0.33 1.48
C MET A 156 -2.05 -0.31 0.73
N ASP A 157 -2.29 -1.60 0.95
CA ASP A 157 -3.47 -2.27 0.42
C ASP A 157 -4.72 -1.98 1.28
N TYR A 158 -5.89 -2.41 0.80
CA TYR A 158 -7.15 -2.26 1.53
C TYR A 158 -7.19 -3.02 2.85
N GLY A 159 -6.45 -4.12 2.98
CA GLY A 159 -6.40 -4.89 4.22
C GLY A 159 -5.73 -4.10 5.34
N GLU A 160 -4.58 -3.51 5.06
CA GLU A 160 -3.86 -2.64 6.01
C GLU A 160 -4.64 -1.34 6.26
N SER A 161 -5.22 -0.75 5.23
CA SER A 161 -6.08 0.42 5.40
C SER A 161 -7.30 0.10 6.28
N PHE A 162 -7.93 -1.07 6.10
CA PHE A 162 -9.06 -1.52 6.92
C PHE A 162 -8.63 -1.71 8.38
N TYR A 163 -7.44 -2.28 8.61
CA TYR A 163 -6.84 -2.40 9.93
C TYR A 163 -6.71 -1.05 10.63
N TYR A 164 -6.10 -0.06 9.97
CA TYR A 164 -5.94 1.28 10.54
C TYR A 164 -7.28 1.99 10.76
N TYR A 165 -8.21 1.86 9.81
CA TYR A 165 -9.54 2.41 9.98
C TYR A 165 -10.24 1.82 11.22
N ALA A 166 -10.27 0.49 11.33
CA ALA A 166 -10.98 -0.22 12.40
C ALA A 166 -10.39 0.06 13.78
N LEU A 167 -9.06 -0.07 13.94
CA LEU A 167 -8.41 0.15 15.23
C LEU A 167 -8.21 1.63 15.59
N GLY A 168 -8.28 2.52 14.59
CA GLY A 168 -8.33 3.97 14.82
C GLY A 168 -9.64 4.49 15.38
N GLN A 169 -10.71 3.67 15.38
CA GLN A 169 -11.99 4.03 15.98
C GLN A 169 -11.97 3.88 17.51
N LYS A 170 -13.07 4.26 18.17
CA LYS A 170 -13.27 4.03 19.61
C LYS A 170 -13.17 2.55 19.95
N ARG A 171 -12.49 2.23 21.05
CA ARG A 171 -12.16 0.86 21.49
C ARG A 171 -13.36 -0.11 21.50
N GLU A 172 -14.53 0.37 21.90
CA GLU A 172 -15.80 -0.39 21.87
C GLU A 172 -16.19 -0.98 20.50
N THR A 173 -15.69 -0.40 19.40
CA THR A 173 -15.99 -0.82 18.02
C THR A 173 -15.08 -1.94 17.50
N TRP A 174 -14.00 -2.25 18.22
CA TRP A 174 -12.98 -3.25 17.81
C TRP A 174 -12.41 -4.05 19.01
N ASN A 175 -13.18 -4.21 20.09
CA ASN A 175 -12.80 -5.05 21.24
C ASN A 175 -12.78 -6.56 20.95
N ARG A 176 -13.47 -6.96 19.89
CA ARG A 176 -13.57 -8.30 19.33
C ARG A 176 -13.29 -8.22 17.82
N SER A 177 -13.65 -9.25 17.08
CA SER A 177 -13.54 -9.25 15.62
C SER A 177 -14.35 -8.11 15.01
N VAL A 178 -13.87 -7.61 13.87
CA VAL A 178 -14.60 -6.63 13.04
C VAL A 178 -14.95 -7.32 11.72
N GLY A 179 -16.23 -7.30 11.37
CA GLY A 179 -16.72 -7.88 10.12
C GLY A 179 -16.70 -6.85 9.00
N TRP A 180 -16.45 -7.29 7.77
CA TRP A 180 -16.49 -6.44 6.59
C TRP A 180 -17.24 -7.16 5.47
N TYR A 181 -18.36 -6.59 5.04
CA TYR A 181 -19.07 -7.01 3.83
C TYR A 181 -18.78 -6.03 2.69
N ALA A 182 -18.21 -6.52 1.60
CA ALA A 182 -17.97 -5.76 0.39
C ALA A 182 -18.94 -6.22 -0.71
N PHE A 183 -19.82 -5.31 -1.13
CA PHE A 183 -20.79 -5.55 -2.19
C PHE A 183 -20.25 -5.13 -3.56
N SER A 184 -20.40 -6.01 -4.55
CA SER A 184 -20.13 -5.73 -5.96
C SER A 184 -21.34 -6.15 -6.78
N GLY A 185 -22.34 -5.27 -6.87
CA GLY A 185 -23.60 -5.54 -7.54
C GLY A 185 -24.42 -6.58 -6.78
N ASP A 186 -24.47 -7.80 -7.32
CA ASP A 186 -25.17 -8.95 -6.74
C ASP A 186 -24.24 -9.88 -5.94
N THR A 187 -22.94 -9.64 -5.96
CA THR A 187 -21.94 -10.44 -5.24
C THR A 187 -21.56 -9.78 -3.93
N VAL A 188 -21.39 -10.57 -2.87
CA VAL A 188 -20.97 -10.08 -1.54
C VAL A 188 -19.82 -10.91 -1.02
N ASP A 189 -18.72 -10.23 -0.69
CA ASP A 189 -17.58 -10.81 -0.01
C ASP A 189 -17.62 -10.45 1.48
N PHE A 190 -17.38 -11.43 2.34
CA PHE A 190 -17.22 -11.23 3.76
C PHE A 190 -15.78 -11.52 4.18
N ARG A 191 -15.16 -10.57 4.89
CA ARG A 191 -13.88 -10.75 5.57
C ARG A 191 -14.01 -10.44 7.05
N LYS A 192 -13.17 -11.08 7.84
CA LYS A 192 -13.12 -10.92 9.31
C LYS A 192 -11.74 -10.41 9.72
N LEU A 193 -11.69 -9.28 10.42
CA LEU A 193 -10.47 -8.82 11.07
C LEU A 193 -10.40 -9.42 12.47
N THR A 194 -9.44 -10.31 12.69
CA THR A 194 -9.20 -11.01 13.95
C THR A 194 -8.10 -10.30 14.75
N ILE A 195 -8.26 -10.27 16.08
CA ILE A 195 -7.32 -9.63 16.99
C ILE A 195 -6.88 -10.68 18.02
N ASN A 196 -5.65 -11.16 17.90
CA ASN A 196 -5.09 -12.15 18.79
C ASN A 196 -4.39 -11.47 19.98
N GLY A 197 -5.11 -11.30 21.08
CA GLY A 197 -4.60 -10.72 22.31
C GLY A 197 -3.64 -11.61 23.12
N ALA A 198 -3.39 -12.86 22.70
CA ALA A 198 -2.50 -13.79 23.39
C ALA A 198 -1.01 -13.54 23.08
N SER A 199 -0.71 -12.88 21.96
CA SER A 199 0.65 -12.56 21.54
C SER A 199 1.08 -11.15 21.97
N ARG A 200 2.39 -10.91 22.04
CA ARG A 200 2.98 -9.56 22.17
C ARG A 200 4.09 -9.40 21.12
N PRO A 201 3.95 -8.48 20.14
CA PRO A 201 2.80 -7.57 19.93
C PRO A 201 1.49 -8.32 19.62
N VAL A 202 0.36 -7.62 19.81
CA VAL A 202 -0.98 -8.16 19.50
C VAL A 202 -1.07 -8.33 17.99
N LEU A 203 -1.28 -9.56 17.52
CA LEU A 203 -1.36 -9.84 16.09
C LEU A 203 -2.78 -9.57 15.60
N VAL A 204 -2.88 -8.89 14.46
CA VAL A 204 -4.14 -8.56 13.81
C VAL A 204 -4.09 -9.08 12.38
N LYS A 205 -5.09 -9.84 11.96
CA LYS A 205 -5.12 -10.44 10.61
C LYS A 205 -6.48 -10.21 9.97
N LEU A 206 -6.50 -9.88 8.69
CA LEU A 206 -7.71 -9.87 7.89
C LEU A 206 -7.85 -11.22 7.19
N GLU A 207 -8.75 -12.05 7.67
CA GLU A 207 -8.96 -13.40 7.13
C GLU A 207 -9.39 -13.39 5.66
N ASP A 208 -9.22 -14.54 5.01
CA ASP A 208 -9.60 -14.77 3.62
C ASP A 208 -11.10 -14.51 3.38
N PRO A 209 -11.46 -14.03 2.19
CA PRO A 209 -12.85 -13.74 1.87
C PRO A 209 -13.68 -15.02 1.74
N VAL A 210 -14.91 -14.94 2.27
CA VAL A 210 -15.99 -15.86 1.96
C VAL A 210 -16.97 -15.12 1.07
N SER A 211 -17.30 -15.67 -0.09
CA SER A 211 -18.15 -14.99 -1.07
C SER A 211 -19.51 -15.68 -1.25
N THR A 212 -20.52 -14.91 -1.61
CA THR A 212 -21.79 -15.43 -2.14
C THR A 212 -22.31 -14.54 -3.26
N LYS A 213 -23.07 -15.13 -4.18
CA LYS A 213 -23.92 -14.39 -5.11
C LYS A 213 -25.32 -14.32 -4.52
N LEU A 214 -25.98 -13.17 -4.66
CA LEU A 214 -27.35 -12.94 -4.25
C LEU A 214 -28.26 -12.84 -5.47
N ASP A 215 -29.51 -13.24 -5.30
CA ASP A 215 -30.54 -13.07 -6.30
C ASP A 215 -30.83 -11.56 -6.55
N PRO A 216 -31.12 -11.15 -7.81
CA PRO A 216 -31.54 -9.78 -8.10
C PRO A 216 -32.91 -9.42 -7.52
N GLU A 217 -33.80 -10.38 -7.26
CA GLU A 217 -35.13 -10.16 -6.69
C GLU A 217 -35.03 -9.84 -5.19
N ASN A 218 -35.42 -8.63 -4.80
CA ASN A 218 -35.20 -8.07 -3.46
C ASN A 218 -35.64 -8.99 -2.29
N GLU A 219 -36.75 -9.71 -2.45
CA GLU A 219 -37.28 -10.59 -1.40
C GLU A 219 -36.41 -11.84 -1.21
N ILE A 220 -35.99 -12.46 -2.32
CA ILE A 220 -35.06 -13.59 -2.31
C ILE A 220 -33.68 -13.11 -1.84
N ARG A 221 -33.25 -11.94 -2.33
CA ARG A 221 -31.99 -11.28 -1.99
C ARG A 221 -31.83 -11.07 -0.49
N ASP A 222 -32.86 -10.59 0.20
CA ASP A 222 -32.83 -10.41 1.66
C ASP A 222 -32.73 -11.74 2.39
N VAL A 223 -33.47 -12.77 1.96
CA VAL A 223 -33.41 -14.11 2.58
C VAL A 223 -32.03 -14.74 2.40
N GLU A 224 -31.43 -14.61 1.23
CA GLU A 224 -30.10 -15.12 0.93
C GLU A 224 -29.01 -14.37 1.70
N PHE A 225 -29.09 -13.04 1.73
CA PHE A 225 -28.13 -12.24 2.49
C PHE A 225 -28.26 -12.48 3.99
N CYS A 226 -29.49 -12.61 4.50
CA CYS A 226 -29.77 -12.99 5.88
C CYS A 226 -29.14 -14.34 6.25
N ARG A 227 -29.28 -15.35 5.38
CA ARG A 227 -28.63 -16.66 5.55
C ARG A 227 -27.11 -16.53 5.52
N PHE A 228 -26.58 -15.70 4.62
CA PHE A 228 -25.15 -15.46 4.51
C PHE A 228 -24.58 -14.80 5.78
N VAL A 229 -25.23 -13.75 6.28
CA VAL A 229 -24.86 -13.08 7.55
C VAL A 229 -24.89 -14.05 8.73
N SER A 230 -25.92 -14.89 8.83
CA SER A 230 -26.00 -15.92 9.88
C SER A 230 -24.88 -16.95 9.77
N LYS A 231 -24.46 -17.32 8.55
CA LYS A 231 -23.33 -18.26 8.32
C LYS A 231 -21.99 -17.63 8.71
N THR A 232 -21.73 -16.40 8.27
CA THR A 232 -20.41 -15.74 8.41
C THR A 232 -20.18 -15.16 9.80
N LEU A 233 -21.19 -14.57 10.44
CA LEU A 233 -21.07 -14.08 11.82
C LEU A 233 -21.22 -15.21 12.82
N GLY A 234 -22.06 -16.21 12.51
CA GLY A 234 -22.25 -17.41 13.32
C GLY A 234 -22.53 -17.09 14.79
N LYS A 235 -21.80 -17.78 15.68
CA LYS A 235 -21.82 -17.57 17.14
C LYS A 235 -20.65 -16.70 17.63
N GLU A 236 -19.82 -16.20 16.73
CA GLU A 236 -18.66 -15.40 17.10
C GLU A 236 -19.08 -13.99 17.55
N LEU A 237 -18.27 -13.40 18.42
CA LEU A 237 -18.48 -12.04 18.90
C LEU A 237 -17.83 -11.05 17.94
N PHE A 238 -18.64 -10.13 17.42
CA PHE A 238 -18.19 -9.02 16.58
C PHE A 238 -18.50 -7.70 17.28
N SER A 239 -17.51 -6.81 17.36
CA SER A 239 -17.70 -5.47 17.93
C SER A 239 -18.41 -4.53 16.96
N SER A 240 -18.07 -4.63 15.67
CA SER A 240 -18.73 -3.88 14.62
C SER A 240 -18.70 -4.63 13.28
N VAL A 241 -19.57 -4.19 12.39
CA VAL A 241 -19.61 -4.62 10.99
C VAL A 241 -19.52 -3.38 10.10
N GLN A 242 -18.65 -3.44 9.10
CA GLN A 242 -18.52 -2.45 8.04
C GLN A 242 -19.14 -3.01 6.77
N ILE A 243 -19.88 -2.18 6.04
CA ILE A 243 -20.46 -2.53 4.75
C ILE A 243 -19.99 -1.51 3.72
N THR A 244 -19.46 -1.98 2.60
CA THR A 244 -18.97 -1.16 1.49
C THR A 244 -19.50 -1.65 0.15
N GLY A 245 -19.31 -0.85 -0.88
CA GLY A 245 -19.60 -1.16 -2.27
C GLY A 245 -21.05 -0.92 -2.66
N LYS A 246 -21.38 -1.31 -3.90
CA LYS A 246 -22.70 -1.12 -4.50
C LYS A 246 -23.52 -2.40 -4.40
N GLY A 247 -24.77 -2.28 -3.99
CA GLY A 247 -25.72 -3.40 -3.95
C GLY A 247 -26.45 -3.54 -2.62
N PHE A 248 -25.89 -3.00 -1.53
CA PHE A 248 -26.59 -2.93 -0.26
C PHE A 248 -27.54 -1.74 -0.21
N ASP A 249 -28.80 -2.01 0.14
CA ASP A 249 -29.78 -0.97 0.45
C ASP A 249 -30.66 -1.47 1.61
N GLN A 250 -30.95 -0.58 2.56
CA GLN A 250 -31.79 -0.90 3.71
C GLN A 250 -33.24 -1.17 3.30
N GLN A 251 -33.69 -0.69 2.15
CA GLN A 251 -35.04 -0.91 1.64
C GLN A 251 -35.31 -2.40 1.41
N TRP A 252 -34.38 -3.12 0.78
CA TRP A 252 -34.54 -4.57 0.56
C TRP A 252 -34.04 -5.40 1.73
N ALA A 253 -32.98 -4.98 2.44
CA ALA A 253 -32.30 -5.78 3.46
C ALA A 253 -32.99 -5.80 4.85
N GLN A 254 -34.33 -5.90 4.90
CA GLN A 254 -35.12 -5.73 6.12
C GLN A 254 -34.84 -6.79 7.19
N GLN A 255 -34.75 -8.07 6.81
CA GLN A 255 -34.43 -9.17 7.72
C GLN A 255 -32.93 -9.17 8.04
N SER A 256 -32.10 -8.95 7.02
CA SER A 256 -30.66 -8.92 7.16
C SER A 256 -30.17 -7.88 8.16
N VAL A 257 -30.73 -6.66 8.13
CA VAL A 257 -30.38 -5.57 9.07
C VAL A 257 -30.65 -5.96 10.53
N LYS A 258 -31.73 -6.71 10.81
CA LYS A 258 -32.04 -7.17 12.17
C LYS A 258 -30.96 -8.11 12.72
N ILE A 259 -30.42 -8.99 11.87
CA ILE A 259 -29.35 -9.93 12.26
C ILE A 259 -27.99 -9.22 12.34
N LEU A 260 -27.71 -8.30 11.41
CA LEU A 260 -26.49 -7.50 11.43
C LEU A 260 -26.36 -6.70 12.74
N CYS A 261 -27.46 -6.08 13.19
CA CYS A 261 -27.54 -5.28 14.40
C CYS A 261 -27.83 -6.09 15.69
N HIS A 262 -27.85 -7.43 15.61
CA HIS A 262 -28.17 -8.28 16.75
C HIS A 262 -27.25 -8.00 17.95
N GLN A 263 -27.77 -8.06 19.18
CA GLN A 263 -27.06 -7.75 20.42
C GLN A 263 -26.43 -6.34 20.49
N GLY A 264 -27.03 -5.36 19.79
CA GLY A 264 -26.54 -3.98 19.81
C GLY A 264 -25.23 -3.79 19.03
N ARG A 265 -24.89 -4.72 18.13
CA ARG A 265 -23.72 -4.63 17.26
C ARG A 265 -23.81 -3.40 16.38
N LYS A 266 -22.73 -2.62 16.34
CA LYS A 266 -22.65 -1.41 15.52
C LYS A 266 -22.40 -1.78 14.06
N VAL A 267 -23.25 -1.29 13.17
CA VAL A 267 -23.15 -1.51 11.72
C VAL A 267 -22.97 -0.15 11.06
N PHE A 268 -21.94 -0.05 10.22
CA PHE A 268 -21.62 1.17 9.49
C PHE A 268 -21.61 0.87 8.00
N TYR A 269 -22.18 1.78 7.20
CA TYR A 269 -22.21 1.69 5.75
C TYR A 269 -21.52 2.92 5.14
N GLY A 270 -20.52 2.71 4.29
CA GLY A 270 -19.83 3.80 3.59
C GLY A 270 -18.48 3.40 3.01
N ASN A 271 -18.20 3.87 1.80
CA ASN A 271 -17.00 3.49 1.04
C ASN A 271 -15.73 4.24 1.47
N ASN A 272 -15.87 5.34 2.21
CA ASN A 272 -14.74 6.19 2.61
C ASN A 272 -13.79 5.57 3.63
N LEU A 273 -14.04 4.33 4.07
CA LEU A 273 -13.24 3.70 5.11
C LEU A 273 -11.79 3.47 4.66
N PHE A 274 -11.53 3.26 3.37
CA PHE A 274 -10.15 3.06 2.89
C PHE A 274 -9.37 4.37 2.86
N ALA A 275 -9.93 5.43 2.29
CA ALA A 275 -9.30 6.75 2.35
C ALA A 275 -9.10 7.23 3.82
N LYS A 276 -10.06 6.93 4.71
CA LYS A 276 -9.93 7.20 6.15
C LYS A 276 -8.84 6.35 6.81
N GLY A 277 -8.77 5.06 6.50
CA GLY A 277 -7.76 4.15 7.00
C GLY A 277 -6.35 4.59 6.63
N ALA A 278 -6.12 4.91 5.37
CA ALA A 278 -4.88 5.52 4.88
C ALA A 278 -4.53 6.81 5.63
N CYS A 279 -5.50 7.69 5.85
CA CYS A 279 -5.31 8.93 6.59
C CYS A 279 -4.95 8.68 8.08
N ILE A 280 -5.61 7.72 8.73
CA ILE A 280 -5.36 7.34 10.12
C ILE A 280 -3.99 6.68 10.26
N ALA A 281 -3.58 5.86 9.29
CA ALA A 281 -2.29 5.21 9.27
C ALA A 281 -1.12 6.20 9.33
N VAL A 282 -1.20 7.28 8.55
CA VAL A 282 -0.20 8.36 8.59
C VAL A 282 -0.16 9.01 9.97
N LYS A 283 -1.34 9.35 10.54
CA LYS A 283 -1.44 9.96 11.87
C LYS A 283 -0.82 9.08 12.94
N ASP A 284 -1.07 7.77 12.89
CA ASP A 284 -0.53 6.80 13.83
C ASP A 284 0.98 6.62 13.66
N ARG A 285 1.47 6.35 12.44
CA ARG A 285 2.88 6.04 12.19
C ARG A 285 3.81 7.23 12.46
N ILE A 286 3.37 8.44 12.11
CA ILE A 286 4.21 9.65 12.16
C ILE A 286 4.06 10.42 13.47
N GLU A 287 2.88 10.40 14.11
CA GLU A 287 2.61 11.26 15.28
C GLU A 287 2.23 10.45 16.54
N ASP A 288 1.08 9.78 16.53
CA ASP A 288 0.45 9.31 17.77
C ASP A 288 1.03 7.99 18.29
N ARG A 289 1.42 7.09 17.38
CA ARG A 289 1.89 5.72 17.66
C ARG A 289 0.97 4.95 18.63
N LYS A 290 -0.33 5.21 18.57
CA LYS A 290 -1.38 4.56 19.38
C LYS A 290 -1.42 3.05 19.12
N LEU A 291 -1.08 2.62 17.92
CA LEU A 291 -1.09 1.20 17.54
C LEU A 291 0.28 0.51 17.66
N LYS A 292 1.29 1.11 18.32
CA LYS A 292 2.64 0.50 18.48
C LYS A 292 2.63 -0.92 19.07
N GLY A 293 1.63 -1.27 19.88
CA GLY A 293 1.47 -2.61 20.47
C GLY A 293 0.76 -3.63 19.58
N TYR A 294 0.33 -3.24 18.39
CA TYR A 294 -0.41 -4.06 17.43
C TYR A 294 0.41 -4.25 16.16
N ARG A 295 0.31 -5.43 15.57
CA ARG A 295 0.98 -5.78 14.32
C ARG A 295 -0.03 -6.38 13.36
N TYR A 296 -0.25 -5.68 12.25
CA TYR A 296 -1.04 -6.21 11.15
C TYR A 296 -0.23 -7.25 10.39
N LEU A 297 -0.80 -8.44 10.17
CA LEU A 297 -0.24 -9.53 9.38
C LEU A 297 -0.87 -9.48 7.99
N SER A 298 -0.12 -8.93 7.04
CA SER A 298 -0.48 -8.91 5.62
C SER A 298 0.30 -9.97 4.84
N ASP A 299 -0.24 -10.42 3.72
CA ASP A 299 0.50 -11.24 2.75
C ASP A 299 1.57 -10.41 2.01
N SER A 300 1.57 -9.09 2.23
CA SER A 300 2.57 -8.15 1.73
C SER A 300 3.80 -8.06 2.64
N LEU A 301 3.82 -8.72 3.81
CA LEU A 301 4.96 -8.65 4.72
C LEU A 301 6.16 -9.44 4.18
N VAL A 302 7.32 -8.80 4.24
CA VAL A 302 8.61 -9.50 4.14
C VAL A 302 8.78 -10.30 5.41
N VAL A 303 9.03 -11.60 5.28
CA VAL A 303 9.21 -12.50 6.43
C VAL A 303 10.67 -12.72 6.81
N ALA A 304 11.59 -12.50 5.88
CA ALA A 304 13.01 -12.78 6.07
C ALA A 304 13.73 -11.64 6.80
N ASP A 305 14.52 -12.00 7.81
CA ASP A 305 15.58 -11.14 8.32
C ASP A 305 16.84 -11.38 7.49
N VAL A 306 17.43 -10.30 6.96
CA VAL A 306 18.63 -10.37 6.12
C VAL A 306 19.69 -9.46 6.70
N GLY A 307 20.90 -9.98 6.87
CA GLY A 307 22.05 -9.20 7.28
C GLY A 307 23.35 -9.77 6.74
N MET A 308 24.46 -9.23 7.20
CA MET A 308 25.79 -9.71 6.82
C MET A 308 26.69 -9.73 8.05
N ASP A 309 27.51 -10.77 8.17
CA ASP A 309 28.61 -10.78 9.14
C ASP A 309 29.77 -9.97 8.56
N MET A 310 30.11 -8.86 9.20
CA MET A 310 31.11 -7.91 8.72
C MET A 310 31.97 -7.34 9.85
N ARG A 311 32.96 -6.51 9.52
CA ARG A 311 33.71 -5.74 10.52
C ARG A 311 33.18 -4.31 10.58
N VAL A 312 32.48 -3.98 11.66
CA VAL A 312 31.97 -2.63 11.93
C VAL A 312 32.91 -1.96 12.91
N MET A 313 33.49 -0.81 12.52
CA MET A 313 34.46 -0.07 13.34
C MET A 313 35.63 -0.95 13.85
N GLY A 314 36.07 -1.90 13.02
CA GLY A 314 37.19 -2.81 13.32
C GLY A 314 36.82 -4.10 14.06
N SER A 315 35.60 -4.21 14.58
CA SER A 315 35.14 -5.39 15.33
C SER A 315 34.22 -6.28 14.50
N PRO A 316 34.36 -7.61 14.55
CA PRO A 316 33.38 -8.53 13.96
C PRO A 316 31.99 -8.29 14.56
N ALA A 317 30.99 -8.09 13.70
CA ALA A 317 29.61 -7.84 14.10
C ALA A 317 28.65 -8.30 12.99
N TYR A 318 27.47 -8.75 13.41
CA TYR A 318 26.33 -8.92 12.51
C TYR A 318 25.72 -7.55 12.22
N TYR A 319 25.62 -7.19 10.94
CA TYR A 319 25.00 -5.95 10.50
C TYR A 319 23.63 -6.27 9.85
N PRO A 320 22.51 -5.90 10.51
CA PRO A 320 21.19 -6.11 9.94
C PRO A 320 20.94 -5.17 8.76
N LEU A 321 20.41 -5.70 7.66
CA LEU A 321 20.00 -4.93 6.49
C LEU A 321 18.47 -4.84 6.41
N ILE A 322 17.81 -6.00 6.44
CA ILE A 322 16.35 -6.12 6.40
C ILE A 322 15.87 -6.81 7.67
N GLU A 323 14.85 -6.25 8.29
CA GLU A 323 14.10 -6.87 9.39
C GLU A 323 12.70 -7.26 8.91
N GLY A 324 12.29 -8.48 9.24
CA GLY A 324 10.99 -9.04 8.91
C GLY A 324 9.83 -8.24 9.51
N GLY A 325 8.69 -8.32 8.82
CA GLY A 325 7.41 -7.74 9.17
C GLY A 325 7.14 -6.35 8.59
N SER A 326 8.04 -5.82 7.75
CA SER A 326 7.74 -4.62 6.96
C SER A 326 7.05 -5.01 5.65
N ASN A 327 6.15 -4.16 5.13
CA ASN A 327 5.57 -4.40 3.81
C ASN A 327 6.66 -4.31 2.73
N TRP A 328 6.64 -5.22 1.75
CA TRP A 328 7.68 -5.33 0.72
C TRP A 328 7.89 -4.03 -0.07
N TYR A 329 6.83 -3.27 -0.33
CA TYR A 329 6.90 -2.02 -1.10
C TYR A 329 7.54 -0.85 -0.33
N GLU A 330 7.75 -0.98 0.98
CA GLU A 330 8.52 -0.04 1.80
C GLU A 330 9.89 -0.64 2.21
N CYS A 331 10.15 -1.89 1.84
CA CYS A 331 11.29 -2.65 2.32
C CYS A 331 12.50 -2.43 1.42
N SER A 332 13.38 -1.52 1.86
CA SER A 332 14.67 -1.29 1.23
C SER A 332 15.75 -1.02 2.28
N ALA A 333 16.97 -1.39 1.96
CA ALA A 333 18.15 -1.12 2.77
C ALA A 333 19.36 -0.91 1.88
N GLY A 334 20.34 -0.17 2.39
CA GLY A 334 21.59 0.00 1.68
C GLY A 334 22.70 0.34 2.65
N CYS A 335 23.91 -0.05 2.28
CA CYS A 335 25.12 0.33 2.99
C CYS A 335 26.27 0.43 2.00
N GLU A 336 27.34 1.06 2.43
CA GLU A 336 28.61 0.97 1.73
C GLU A 336 29.56 0.08 2.52
N LEU A 337 30.30 -0.76 1.81
CA LEU A 337 31.20 -1.73 2.41
C LEU A 337 32.54 -1.77 1.66
N ILE A 338 33.57 -2.23 2.37
CA ILE A 338 34.90 -2.45 1.81
C ILE A 338 35.12 -3.96 1.76
N LEU A 339 35.47 -4.47 0.59
CA LEU A 339 35.79 -5.89 0.40
C LEU A 339 37.13 -6.25 1.05
N ASP A 340 37.16 -7.37 1.78
CA ASP A 340 38.36 -7.94 2.40
C ASP A 340 38.68 -9.27 1.70
N ASP A 341 39.49 -9.21 0.64
CA ASP A 341 40.00 -10.33 -0.17
C ASP A 341 38.95 -11.40 -0.52
N THR A 342 37.77 -10.95 -0.96
CA THR A 342 36.69 -11.83 -1.41
C THR A 342 36.13 -11.33 -2.74
N LYS A 343 35.55 -12.24 -3.53
CA LYS A 343 34.93 -11.98 -4.84
C LYS A 343 33.41 -12.17 -4.81
N GLU A 344 32.83 -12.22 -3.61
CA GLU A 344 31.40 -12.43 -3.39
C GLU A 344 30.93 -11.65 -2.15
N LEU A 345 29.63 -11.37 -2.10
CA LEU A 345 28.94 -10.93 -0.90
C LEU A 345 28.17 -12.11 -0.31
N VAL A 346 28.24 -12.29 1.02
CA VAL A 346 27.51 -13.35 1.71
C VAL A 346 26.49 -12.74 2.65
N PHE A 347 25.23 -13.09 2.45
CA PHE A 347 24.09 -12.70 3.26
C PHE A 347 23.76 -13.82 4.24
N THR A 348 23.51 -13.43 5.47
CA THR A 348 23.01 -14.30 6.53
C THR A 348 21.50 -14.05 6.64
N VAL A 349 20.71 -15.09 6.40
CA VAL A 349 19.26 -15.05 6.27
C VAL A 349 18.62 -15.86 7.40
N SER A 350 17.62 -15.28 8.07
CA SER A 350 16.75 -15.98 9.01
C SER A 350 15.32 -15.97 8.50
N LEU A 351 14.67 -17.14 8.45
CA LEU A 351 13.26 -17.29 8.12
C LEU A 351 12.47 -17.73 9.37
N PRO A 352 11.20 -17.31 9.54
CA PRO A 352 10.45 -17.61 10.77
C PRO A 352 10.27 -19.10 11.06
N ASP A 353 10.20 -19.93 10.02
CA ASP A 353 9.95 -21.37 10.12
C ASP A 353 11.25 -22.21 10.16
N GLU A 354 12.42 -21.55 10.18
CA GLU A 354 13.73 -22.21 10.15
C GLU A 354 14.52 -21.93 11.43
N THR A 355 15.10 -22.98 12.01
CA THR A 355 15.94 -22.87 13.22
C THR A 355 17.38 -22.46 12.91
N GLU A 356 17.85 -22.73 11.69
CA GLU A 356 19.21 -22.44 11.25
C GLU A 356 19.21 -21.26 10.27
N LYS A 357 20.25 -20.42 10.36
CA LYS A 357 20.43 -19.29 9.45
C LYS A 357 21.08 -19.78 8.17
N LYS A 358 20.47 -19.47 7.03
CA LYS A 358 21.03 -19.75 5.71
C LYS A 358 22.10 -18.72 5.35
N ARG A 359 23.14 -19.18 4.65
CA ARG A 359 24.14 -18.30 4.01
C ARG A 359 23.91 -18.28 2.51
N VAL A 360 23.59 -17.12 1.95
CA VAL A 360 23.36 -16.94 0.51
C VAL A 360 24.48 -16.08 -0.05
N ALA A 361 25.18 -16.56 -1.09
CA ALA A 361 26.27 -15.84 -1.72
C ALA A 361 25.86 -15.25 -3.07
N MET A 362 26.32 -14.03 -3.32
CA MET A 362 26.20 -13.30 -4.58
C MET A 362 27.62 -13.12 -5.17
N ALA A 363 27.87 -13.68 -6.34
CA ALA A 363 29.16 -13.58 -7.00
C ALA A 363 29.35 -12.20 -7.64
N LEU A 364 30.55 -11.62 -7.52
CA LEU A 364 30.91 -10.34 -8.12
C LEU A 364 31.74 -10.56 -9.39
N ASP A 365 31.11 -11.17 -10.40
CA ASP A 365 31.81 -11.58 -11.61
C ASP A 365 32.50 -10.43 -12.34
N GLY A 366 33.76 -10.66 -12.67
CA GLY A 366 34.64 -9.67 -13.29
C GLY A 366 35.01 -8.49 -12.39
N LEU A 367 34.94 -8.63 -11.07
CA LEU A 367 35.52 -7.65 -10.15
C LEU A 367 36.98 -7.31 -10.55
N PRO A 368 37.36 -6.03 -10.67
CA PRO A 368 38.73 -5.65 -11.00
C PRO A 368 39.72 -6.17 -9.96
N GLU A 369 40.89 -6.62 -10.40
CA GLU A 369 41.96 -6.98 -9.48
C GLU A 369 42.59 -5.72 -8.88
N ARG A 370 42.48 -5.60 -7.55
CA ARG A 370 43.06 -4.52 -6.77
C ARG A 370 43.63 -5.09 -5.47
N PRO A 371 44.57 -4.39 -4.81
CA PRO A 371 45.05 -4.79 -3.49
C PRO A 371 43.89 -4.96 -2.49
N ASN A 372 44.11 -5.77 -1.45
CA ASN A 372 43.10 -5.98 -0.44
C ASN A 372 42.61 -4.65 0.19
N ARG A 373 41.31 -4.55 0.48
CA ARG A 373 40.64 -3.37 1.08
C ARG A 373 40.70 -2.10 0.24
N THR A 374 40.83 -2.25 -1.07
CA THR A 374 40.83 -1.13 -2.03
C THR A 374 39.64 -1.17 -2.99
N THR A 375 38.62 -1.95 -2.65
CA THR A 375 37.33 -1.95 -3.34
C THR A 375 36.22 -1.56 -2.38
N ARG A 376 35.59 -0.41 -2.64
CA ARG A 376 34.41 0.09 -1.95
C ARG A 376 33.20 -0.16 -2.81
N LEU A 377 32.17 -0.77 -2.24
CA LEU A 377 30.93 -1.10 -2.91
C LEU A 377 29.75 -0.34 -2.27
N ALA A 378 28.81 0.11 -3.09
CA ALA A 378 27.47 0.46 -2.63
C ALA A 378 26.56 -0.75 -2.81
N LEU A 379 25.98 -1.22 -1.71
CA LEU A 379 24.99 -2.29 -1.67
C LEU A 379 23.60 -1.71 -1.48
N THR A 380 22.63 -2.20 -2.23
CA THR A 380 21.21 -1.87 -2.07
C THR A 380 20.39 -3.13 -2.18
N LEU A 381 19.54 -3.39 -1.20
CA LEU A 381 18.52 -4.43 -1.19
C LEU A 381 17.16 -3.72 -1.33
N LYS A 382 16.35 -4.13 -2.30
CA LYS A 382 14.98 -3.61 -2.47
C LYS A 382 14.05 -4.75 -2.82
N TYR A 383 13.02 -4.97 -2.00
CA TYR A 383 12.00 -5.94 -2.35
C TYR A 383 11.12 -5.44 -3.51
N VAL A 384 10.83 -6.34 -4.45
CA VAL A 384 9.98 -6.09 -5.62
C VAL A 384 8.69 -6.90 -5.58
N SER A 385 8.59 -7.86 -4.67
CA SER A 385 7.39 -8.62 -4.29
C SER A 385 7.56 -9.12 -2.85
N PRO A 386 6.57 -9.78 -2.22
CA PRO A 386 6.73 -10.32 -0.85
C PRO A 386 7.89 -11.32 -0.69
N LYS A 387 8.30 -12.00 -1.77
CA LYS A 387 9.32 -13.05 -1.76
C LYS A 387 10.62 -12.68 -2.47
N GLU A 388 10.59 -11.70 -3.36
CA GLU A 388 11.72 -11.39 -4.24
C GLU A 388 12.39 -10.08 -3.83
N CYS A 389 13.69 -10.15 -3.59
CA CYS A 389 14.55 -9.03 -3.27
C CYS A 389 15.55 -8.79 -4.41
N GLU A 390 15.54 -7.59 -5.00
CA GLU A 390 16.60 -7.15 -5.92
C GLU A 390 17.80 -6.69 -5.09
N VAL A 391 18.94 -7.37 -5.25
CA VAL A 391 20.23 -6.99 -4.69
C VAL A 391 21.03 -6.29 -5.77
N THR A 392 21.31 -5.00 -5.58
CA THR A 392 22.14 -4.19 -6.47
C THR A 392 23.45 -3.83 -5.78
N VAL A 393 24.57 -4.13 -6.44
CA VAL A 393 25.92 -3.79 -5.96
C VAL A 393 26.61 -2.91 -7.00
N ARG A 394 27.18 -1.79 -6.59
CA ARG A 394 27.94 -0.89 -7.49
C ARG A 394 29.37 -0.70 -6.99
N ASP A 395 30.36 -0.85 -7.86
CA ASP A 395 31.75 -0.52 -7.53
C ASP A 395 31.95 1.00 -7.50
N LEU A 396 32.22 1.55 -6.33
CA LEU A 396 32.48 2.98 -6.14
C LEU A 396 33.97 3.32 -6.31
N GLY A 397 34.87 2.34 -6.11
CA GLY A 397 36.30 2.61 -5.98
C GLY A 397 36.65 3.59 -4.83
N PHE A 398 37.88 4.11 -4.87
CA PHE A 398 38.43 5.10 -3.94
C PHE A 398 38.93 6.34 -4.70
N GLY A 399 38.09 6.87 -5.61
CA GLY A 399 38.45 8.02 -6.43
C GLY A 399 39.66 7.75 -7.32
N GLU A 400 40.62 8.68 -7.37
CA GLU A 400 41.79 8.56 -8.26
C GLU A 400 42.75 7.41 -7.87
N MET A 401 42.84 7.06 -6.58
CA MET A 401 43.73 5.99 -6.12
C MET A 401 43.32 4.63 -6.67
N TYR A 402 42.00 4.37 -6.68
CA TYR A 402 41.41 3.15 -7.24
C TYR A 402 40.10 3.53 -7.93
N PRO A 403 40.12 3.89 -9.23
CA PRO A 403 38.92 4.35 -9.92
C PRO A 403 37.80 3.33 -9.91
N SER A 404 36.55 3.81 -9.79
CA SER A 404 35.36 2.97 -10.02
C SER A 404 35.47 2.29 -11.38
N SER A 405 35.15 1.00 -11.44
CA SER A 405 35.03 0.29 -12.72
C SER A 405 33.72 0.57 -13.46
N GLY A 406 32.78 1.29 -12.83
CA GLY A 406 31.42 1.50 -13.33
C GLY A 406 30.56 0.23 -13.31
N LYS A 407 31.08 -0.90 -12.80
CA LYS A 407 30.33 -2.16 -12.75
C LYS A 407 29.17 -2.08 -11.77
N VAL A 408 28.06 -2.68 -12.20
CA VAL A 408 26.85 -2.87 -11.42
C VAL A 408 26.45 -4.33 -11.53
N TRP A 409 26.39 -5.02 -10.40
CA TRP A 409 25.84 -6.37 -10.31
C TRP A 409 24.40 -6.27 -9.81
N LYS A 410 23.51 -7.05 -10.40
CA LYS A 410 22.11 -7.14 -10.02
C LYS A 410 21.68 -8.59 -9.97
N GLU A 411 21.11 -9.02 -8.86
CA GLU A 411 20.52 -10.33 -8.70
C GLU A 411 19.12 -10.20 -8.10
N LEU A 412 18.19 -11.03 -8.58
CA LEU A 412 16.87 -11.18 -8.00
C LEU A 412 16.88 -12.44 -7.14
N VAL A 413 16.74 -12.27 -5.83
CA VAL A 413 16.93 -13.34 -4.84
C VAL A 413 15.61 -13.68 -4.17
N ARG A 414 15.34 -14.98 -4.03
CA ARG A 414 14.27 -15.53 -3.18
C ARG A 414 14.91 -16.28 -2.03
N TRP A 415 14.86 -15.70 -0.84
CA TRP A 415 15.61 -16.20 0.31
C TRP A 415 15.16 -17.59 0.77
N ASP A 416 13.90 -17.98 0.49
CA ASP A 416 13.33 -19.30 0.77
C ASP A 416 13.79 -20.38 -0.22
N GLU A 417 14.06 -20.01 -1.47
CA GLU A 417 14.37 -20.94 -2.58
C GLU A 417 15.86 -21.00 -2.93
N THR A 418 16.67 -20.02 -2.50
CA THR A 418 18.09 -19.94 -2.91
C THR A 418 18.93 -20.98 -2.18
N GLU A 419 19.75 -21.72 -2.94
CA GLU A 419 20.64 -22.74 -2.38
C GLU A 419 21.60 -22.14 -1.36
N GLU A 420 21.73 -22.83 -0.23
CA GLU A 420 22.66 -22.45 0.82
C GLU A 420 24.11 -22.67 0.38
N ARG A 421 24.96 -21.68 0.65
CA ARG A 421 26.41 -21.84 0.50
C ARG A 421 26.90 -22.88 1.48
N LYS A 422 27.20 -24.09 0.98
CA LYS A 422 27.93 -25.11 1.72
C LYS A 422 29.30 -24.56 2.11
N GLN A 423 29.62 -24.56 3.41
CA GLN A 423 30.96 -24.21 3.88
C GLN A 423 31.97 -25.16 3.21
N VAL A 424 33.00 -24.59 2.59
CA VAL A 424 34.23 -25.31 2.21
C VAL A 424 35.25 -25.09 3.30
#